data_AF-A0A3B4A8N8-F1
#
_entry.id   AF-A0A3B4A8N8-F1
#
_cell.length_a   1.000
_cell.length_b   1.000
_cell.length_c   1.000
_cell.angle_alpha   90.00
_cell.angle_beta   90.00
_cell.angle_gamma   90.00
#
_symmetry.space_group_name_H-M   'P 1'
#
loop_
_entity.id
_entity.type
_entity.pdbx_description
1 polymer ?
#
loop_
_entity_poly.entity_id
_entity_poly.type
_entity_poly.pdbx_seq_one_letter_code
_entity_poly.pdbx_strand_id
1 'polypeptide(L)'
;MHSMCVSALQHKENRELSERLHAVERIQALEREKQNKEFENLRRSEEEARAKAEAVPSLLEQLSFLHEELENTRKEKKLIEDQAKLYVDKTQKVSFSQLISVYAMSAQLKERSSTITPPAINVNITRKEKEYQGMLKYKQGDETRLLKNLVTDLKPRGVAVSFIPGLPAYIIFMCLRYADNVNNDQRVTALLNTTISSVKGVIKKRGSDFEVVSFWLSNTCRLLHCLKQYSGEKQNTPKQNDHCLSNFELSEYQQVFEDLAIQIYRQLIKCMEDIMQPLIVSSMLEYENIQGVLGSKPTGLRKKSSSFSEDGTVSIETLLQRLSLFFSAMSQHGMDPPLMKQVVRQQFYIICAITLNHLLLRKDMCSWSKGLQIRYNVWQLEEWLTEKDMANSGAKEMLEPLVQAAQLLQIKKKTEADAQGICNMCTELTPAQIVKILTLYTPVIEFEERVCTTFIDTIKELLKDRDKSPTLMMDTKKIFNVTIHFAPSPVAFDTIQIPTSLNLGFLTRI
;
A
#
# COMPACT_ATOMS: atom_id res chain seq x y z
N MET A 1 -66.50 44.45 57.39
CA MET A 1 -66.24 43.32 56.46
C MET A 1 -65.51 43.74 55.19
N HIS A 2 -65.92 44.79 54.47
CA HIS A 2 -65.31 45.17 53.19
C HIS A 2 -63.81 45.58 53.30
N SER A 3 -63.45 46.38 54.31
CA SER A 3 -62.04 46.82 54.54
C SER A 3 -61.07 45.66 54.87
N MET A 4 -61.53 44.64 55.60
CA MET A 4 -60.71 43.45 55.89
C MET A 4 -60.45 42.59 54.63
N CYS A 5 -61.42 42.53 53.71
CA CYS A 5 -61.27 41.76 52.47
C CYS A 5 -60.25 42.41 51.52
N VAL A 6 -60.27 43.75 51.42
CA VAL A 6 -59.31 44.53 50.63
C VAL A 6 -57.88 44.38 51.19
N SER A 7 -57.72 44.48 52.52
CA SER A 7 -56.41 44.29 53.16
C SER A 7 -55.85 42.87 52.95
N ALA A 8 -56.70 41.84 53.01
CA ALA A 8 -56.29 40.46 52.77
C ALA A 8 -55.88 40.21 51.30
N LEU A 9 -56.59 40.79 50.34
CA LEU A 9 -56.23 40.75 48.92
C LEU A 9 -54.89 41.45 48.66
N GLN A 10 -54.69 42.63 49.24
CA GLN A 10 -53.46 43.40 49.08
C GLN A 10 -52.25 42.72 49.74
N HIS A 11 -52.45 42.03 50.87
CA HIS A 11 -51.41 41.18 51.46
C HIS A 11 -51.06 39.96 50.59
N LYS A 12 -52.05 39.36 49.93
CA LYS A 12 -51.83 38.24 49.01
C LYS A 12 -51.06 38.67 47.77
N GLU A 13 -51.43 39.79 47.17
CA GLU A 13 -50.73 40.36 46.00
C GLU A 13 -49.29 40.76 46.34
N ASN A 14 -49.06 41.40 47.49
CA ASN A 14 -47.71 41.75 47.93
C ASN A 14 -46.83 40.51 48.15
N ARG A 15 -47.41 39.42 48.68
CA ARG A 15 -46.69 38.16 48.85
C ARG A 15 -46.32 37.53 47.51
N GLU A 16 -47.24 37.52 46.55
CA GLU A 16 -46.99 36.96 45.21
C GLU A 16 -45.95 37.79 44.44
N LEU A 17 -45.99 39.12 44.55
CA LEU A 17 -44.97 40.01 43.99
C LEU A 17 -43.59 39.77 44.60
N SER A 18 -43.50 39.58 45.92
CA SER A 18 -42.25 39.26 46.60
C SER A 18 -41.68 37.91 46.18
N GLU A 19 -42.53 36.88 46.00
CA GLU A 19 -42.10 35.57 45.50
C GLU A 19 -41.60 35.64 44.06
N ARG A 20 -42.25 36.42 43.18
CA ARG A 20 -41.79 36.66 41.81
C ARG A 20 -40.47 37.43 41.76
N LEU A 21 -40.29 38.43 42.62
CA LEU A 21 -39.05 39.20 42.72
C LEU A 21 -37.87 38.28 43.08
N HIS A 22 -38.03 37.44 44.11
CA HIS A 22 -37.01 36.48 44.51
C HIS A 22 -36.72 35.42 43.44
N ALA A 23 -37.71 35.01 42.64
CA ALA A 23 -37.48 34.12 41.51
C ALA A 23 -36.62 34.78 40.43
N VAL A 24 -36.88 36.05 40.10
CA VAL A 24 -36.09 36.82 39.13
C VAL A 24 -34.66 37.03 39.64
N GLU A 25 -34.47 37.36 40.91
CA GLU A 25 -33.15 37.52 41.53
C GLU A 25 -32.31 36.24 41.45
N ARG A 26 -32.93 35.06 41.68
CA ARG A 26 -32.26 33.76 41.53
C ARG A 26 -31.86 33.46 40.09
N ILE A 27 -32.73 33.75 39.12
CA ILE A 27 -32.43 33.56 37.69
C ILE A 27 -31.27 34.46 37.28
N GLN A 28 -31.29 35.74 37.66
CA GLN A 28 -30.18 36.66 37.38
C GLN A 28 -28.87 36.24 38.05
N ALA A 29 -28.92 35.67 39.26
CA ALA A 29 -27.73 35.14 39.92
C ALA A 29 -27.12 33.96 39.14
N LEU A 30 -27.95 33.03 38.66
CA LEU A 30 -27.53 31.89 37.85
C LEU A 30 -26.99 32.32 36.48
N GLU A 31 -27.61 33.30 35.83
CA GLU A 31 -27.11 33.86 34.57
C GLU A 31 -25.75 34.55 34.74
N ARG A 32 -25.55 35.33 35.81
CA ARG A 32 -24.23 35.92 36.12
C ARG A 32 -23.18 34.84 36.38
N GLU A 33 -23.52 33.78 37.09
CA GLU A 33 -22.59 32.68 37.34
C GLU A 33 -22.21 31.95 36.04
N LYS A 34 -23.18 31.74 35.14
CA LYS A 34 -22.93 31.15 33.82
C LYS A 34 -22.03 32.04 32.96
N GLN A 35 -22.31 33.34 32.90
CA GLN A 35 -21.49 34.31 32.17
C GLN A 35 -20.06 34.37 32.72
N ASN A 36 -19.88 34.35 34.05
CA ASN A 36 -18.56 34.31 34.66
C ASN A 36 -17.77 33.04 34.30
N LYS A 37 -18.44 31.87 34.25
CA LYS A 37 -17.80 30.61 33.81
C LYS A 37 -17.39 30.65 32.34
N GLU A 38 -18.23 31.21 31.47
CA GLU A 38 -17.90 31.39 30.05
C GLU A 38 -16.73 32.36 29.88
N PHE A 39 -16.70 33.46 30.62
CA PHE A 39 -15.61 34.43 30.60
C PHE A 39 -14.27 33.82 31.04
N GLU A 40 -14.26 33.06 32.14
CA GLU A 40 -13.05 32.36 32.61
C GLU A 40 -12.54 31.30 31.62
N ASN A 41 -13.45 30.62 30.91
CA ASN A 41 -13.06 29.67 29.87
C ASN A 41 -12.48 30.37 28.64
N LEU A 42 -13.08 31.49 28.21
CA LEU A 42 -12.55 32.31 27.12
C LEU A 42 -11.16 32.85 27.48
N ARG A 43 -10.97 33.33 28.71
CA ARG A 43 -9.67 33.82 29.19
C ARG A 43 -8.59 32.75 29.16
N ARG A 44 -8.91 31.52 29.61
CA ARG A 44 -7.98 30.37 29.52
C ARG A 44 -7.63 30.03 28.08
N SER A 45 -8.61 30.03 27.18
CA SER A 45 -8.38 29.77 25.75
C SER A 45 -7.53 30.86 25.09
N GLU A 46 -7.69 32.13 25.49
CA GLU A 46 -6.89 33.24 25.03
C GLU A 46 -5.43 33.12 25.51
N GLU A 47 -5.23 32.80 26.80
CA GLU A 47 -3.90 32.57 27.38
C GLU A 47 -3.17 31.40 26.67
N GLU A 48 -3.86 30.29 26.38
CA GLU A 48 -3.29 29.18 25.61
C GLU A 48 -2.97 29.55 24.15
N ALA A 49 -3.86 30.30 23.48
CA ALA A 49 -3.63 30.76 22.12
C ALA A 49 -2.43 31.71 22.06
N ARG A 50 -2.28 32.58 23.06
CA ARG A 50 -1.15 33.49 23.20
C ARG A 50 0.16 32.76 23.46
N ALA A 51 0.17 31.76 24.35
CA ALA A 51 1.35 30.92 24.59
C ALA A 51 1.78 30.16 23.33
N LYS A 52 0.82 29.64 22.54
CA LYS A 52 1.11 29.01 21.26
C LYS A 52 1.64 30.00 20.23
N ALA A 53 1.08 31.21 20.17
CA ALA A 53 1.55 32.28 19.28
C ALA A 53 2.98 32.73 19.63
N GLU A 54 3.34 32.78 20.92
CA GLU A 54 4.70 33.09 21.37
C GLU A 54 5.72 31.99 21.01
N ALA A 55 5.28 30.74 20.82
CA ALA A 55 6.14 29.65 20.36
C ALA A 55 6.37 29.64 18.83
N VAL A 56 5.51 30.31 18.04
CA VAL A 56 5.60 30.31 16.57
C VAL A 56 6.92 30.89 16.04
N PRO A 57 7.45 32.03 16.54
CA PRO A 57 8.73 32.56 16.08
C PRO A 57 9.90 31.59 16.28
N SER A 58 9.96 30.91 17.43
CA SER A 58 11.02 29.93 17.71
C SER A 58 10.92 28.71 16.81
N LEU A 59 9.70 28.23 16.52
CA LEU A 59 9.48 27.13 15.59
C LEU A 59 9.82 27.53 14.14
N LEU A 60 9.51 28.76 13.73
CA LEU A 60 9.91 29.29 12.43
C LEU A 60 11.43 29.41 12.31
N GLU A 61 12.12 29.82 13.38
CA GLU A 61 13.58 29.88 13.43
C GLU A 61 14.18 28.47 13.29
N GLN A 62 13.67 27.47 14.03
CA GLN A 62 14.10 26.08 13.89
C GLN A 62 13.83 25.52 12.49
N LEU A 63 12.69 25.83 11.88
CA LEU A 63 12.38 25.43 10.51
C LEU A 63 13.33 26.08 9.50
N SER A 64 13.69 27.35 9.70
CA SER A 64 14.64 28.04 8.84
C SER A 64 16.04 27.42 8.93
N PHE A 65 16.48 27.08 10.15
CA PHE A 65 17.76 26.41 10.39
C PHE A 65 17.79 25.01 9.75
N LEU A 66 16.74 24.20 9.96
CA LEU A 66 16.62 22.88 9.34
C LEU A 66 16.56 22.95 7.81
N HIS A 67 15.93 24.00 7.27
CA HIS A 67 15.90 24.22 5.82
C HIS A 67 17.30 24.53 5.27
N GLU A 68 18.05 25.37 5.95
CA GLU A 68 19.44 25.70 5.59
C GLU A 68 20.36 24.46 5.69
N GLU A 69 20.22 23.68 6.76
CA GLU A 69 20.98 22.43 6.94
C GLU A 69 20.65 21.39 5.85
N LEU A 70 19.38 21.27 5.48
CA LEU A 70 18.93 20.41 4.39
C LEU A 70 19.46 20.88 3.03
N GLU A 71 19.52 22.19 2.80
CA GLU A 71 20.09 22.76 1.57
C GLU A 71 21.61 22.55 1.49
N ASN A 72 22.32 22.71 2.61
CA ASN A 72 23.75 22.42 2.72
C ASN A 72 24.03 20.93 2.49
N THR A 73 23.26 20.04 3.09
CA THR A 73 23.36 18.59 2.87
C THR A 73 23.10 18.23 1.40
N ARG A 74 22.14 18.89 0.74
CA ARG A 74 21.90 18.71 -0.71
C ARG A 74 23.08 19.17 -1.56
N LYS A 75 23.71 20.30 -1.20
CA LYS A 75 24.92 20.81 -1.90
C LYS A 75 26.09 19.84 -1.73
N GLU A 76 26.32 19.33 -0.52
CA GLU A 76 27.36 18.33 -0.25
C GLU A 76 27.11 17.02 -1.01
N LYS A 77 25.86 16.52 -0.99
CA LYS A 77 25.48 15.34 -1.77
C LYS A 77 25.78 15.54 -3.25
N LYS A 78 25.42 16.69 -3.82
CA LYS A 78 25.69 17.01 -5.23
C LYS A 78 27.19 17.06 -5.52
N LEU A 79 27.99 17.65 -4.63
CA LEU A 79 29.46 17.69 -4.76
C LEU A 79 30.06 16.28 -4.73
N ILE A 80 29.56 15.41 -3.84
CA ILE A 80 30.00 14.01 -3.76
C ILE A 80 29.59 13.24 -5.01
N GLU A 81 28.38 13.44 -5.53
CA GLU A 81 27.91 12.84 -6.78
C GLU A 81 28.75 13.29 -7.98
N ASP A 82 29.07 14.58 -8.08
CA ASP A 82 29.93 15.12 -9.13
C ASP A 82 31.37 14.58 -9.00
N GLN A 83 31.92 14.51 -7.79
CA GLN A 83 33.22 13.87 -7.54
C GLN A 83 33.20 12.39 -7.92
N ALA A 84 32.17 11.63 -7.53
CA ALA A 84 32.03 10.22 -7.87
C ALA A 84 31.97 10.03 -9.39
N LYS A 85 31.23 10.89 -10.10
CA LYS A 85 31.15 10.87 -11.57
C LYS A 85 32.51 11.17 -12.21
N LEU A 86 33.26 12.12 -11.65
CA LEU A 86 34.60 12.49 -12.11
C LEU A 86 35.65 11.40 -11.80
N TYR A 87 35.50 10.69 -10.68
CA TYR A 87 36.27 9.50 -10.36
C TYR A 87 35.95 8.34 -11.31
N VAL A 88 34.67 8.12 -11.63
CA VAL A 88 34.28 7.11 -12.63
C VAL A 88 34.84 7.46 -14.01
N ASP A 89 34.75 8.73 -14.45
CA ASP A 89 35.32 9.19 -15.73
C ASP A 89 36.85 9.10 -15.74
N LYS A 90 37.54 9.48 -14.65
CA LYS A 90 38.99 9.29 -14.51
C LYS A 90 39.37 7.82 -14.52
N THR A 91 38.60 6.95 -13.88
CA THR A 91 38.89 5.50 -13.83
C THR A 91 38.63 4.85 -15.18
N GLN A 92 37.59 5.28 -15.90
CA GLN A 92 37.35 4.90 -17.30
C GLN A 92 38.45 5.43 -18.22
N LYS A 93 38.91 6.67 -18.07
CA LYS A 93 40.02 7.24 -18.88
C LYS A 93 41.37 6.63 -18.56
N VAL A 94 41.67 6.32 -17.30
CA VAL A 94 42.89 5.61 -16.89
C VAL A 94 42.84 4.17 -17.39
N SER A 95 41.69 3.49 -17.29
CA SER A 95 41.47 2.18 -17.92
C SER A 95 41.65 2.22 -19.43
N PHE A 96 41.11 3.24 -20.12
CA PHE A 96 41.22 3.41 -21.56
C PHE A 96 42.64 3.80 -22.00
N SER A 97 43.33 4.64 -21.24
CA SER A 97 44.74 5.02 -21.47
C SER A 97 45.70 3.85 -21.17
N GLN A 98 45.42 3.04 -20.15
CA GLN A 98 46.12 1.78 -19.90
C GLN A 98 45.83 0.76 -21.00
N LEU A 99 44.60 0.68 -21.52
CA LEU A 99 44.27 -0.16 -22.68
C LEU A 99 45.03 0.28 -23.92
N ILE A 100 45.11 1.58 -24.22
CA ILE A 100 45.88 2.11 -25.35
C ILE A 100 47.39 1.95 -25.14
N SER A 101 47.90 2.13 -23.92
CA SER A 101 49.31 1.89 -23.56
C SER A 101 49.70 0.42 -23.72
N VAL A 102 48.84 -0.50 -23.29
CA VAL A 102 49.02 -1.95 -23.45
C VAL A 102 48.91 -2.34 -24.93
N TYR A 103 48.00 -1.73 -25.69
CA TYR A 103 47.90 -1.96 -27.14
C TYR A 103 49.09 -1.39 -27.92
N ALA A 104 49.57 -0.19 -27.58
CA ALA A 104 50.73 0.45 -28.20
C ALA A 104 52.05 -0.27 -27.84
N MET A 105 52.21 -0.74 -26.60
CA MET A 105 53.33 -1.60 -26.20
C MET A 105 53.26 -2.97 -26.90
N SER A 106 52.05 -3.52 -27.15
CA SER A 106 51.88 -4.78 -27.89
C SER A 106 52.15 -4.64 -29.40
N ALA A 107 52.01 -3.43 -29.96
CA ALA A 107 52.31 -3.13 -31.35
C ALA A 107 53.81 -2.89 -31.60
N GLN A 108 54.53 -2.27 -30.65
CA GLN A 108 55.97 -2.03 -30.77
C GLN A 108 56.86 -3.28 -30.57
N LEU A 109 56.34 -4.33 -29.93
CA LEU A 109 57.07 -5.58 -29.71
C LEU A 109 56.96 -6.59 -30.88
N LYS A 110 56.21 -6.27 -31.95
CA LYS A 110 55.97 -7.18 -33.09
C LYS A 110 56.93 -7.02 -34.28
N GLU A 111 57.84 -6.04 -34.26
CA GLU A 111 58.74 -5.75 -35.39
C GLU A 111 60.25 -5.94 -35.13
N ARG A 112 60.68 -6.45 -33.96
CA ARG A 112 62.12 -6.66 -33.73
C ARG A 112 62.51 -8.10 -33.36
N SER A 113 63.12 -8.74 -34.36
CA SER A 113 64.14 -9.78 -34.29
C SER A 113 63.72 -11.24 -34.14
N SER A 114 63.69 -11.91 -35.29
CA SER A 114 64.25 -13.25 -35.49
C SER A 114 65.77 -13.23 -35.22
N THR A 115 66.28 -14.16 -34.38
CA THR A 115 67.39 -15.12 -34.68
C THR A 115 68.07 -15.71 -33.40
N ILE A 116 68.00 -17.06 -33.28
CA ILE A 116 69.04 -18.04 -32.88
C ILE A 116 69.39 -18.33 -31.38
N THR A 117 68.74 -19.39 -30.82
CA THR A 117 69.20 -20.54 -29.94
C THR A 117 69.85 -20.36 -28.52
N PRO A 118 69.99 -21.41 -27.64
CA PRO A 118 69.05 -21.98 -26.63
C PRO A 118 69.68 -22.10 -25.19
N PRO A 119 69.15 -22.84 -24.17
CA PRO A 119 67.77 -23.18 -23.74
C PRO A 119 67.46 -22.74 -22.28
N ALA A 120 66.22 -22.31 -21.99
CA ALA A 120 65.57 -22.51 -20.68
C ALA A 120 64.05 -22.32 -20.85
N ILE A 121 63.29 -23.38 -20.59
CA ILE A 121 61.83 -23.42 -20.75
C ILE A 121 61.21 -22.60 -19.61
N ASN A 122 60.67 -21.42 -19.94
CA ASN A 122 59.69 -20.73 -19.11
C ASN A 122 58.47 -20.40 -19.97
N VAL A 123 57.39 -21.16 -19.75
CA VAL A 123 56.11 -21.00 -20.44
C VAL A 123 55.34 -19.88 -19.73
N ASN A 124 55.32 -18.67 -20.29
CA ASN A 124 54.48 -17.57 -19.78
C ASN A 124 53.11 -17.60 -20.45
N ILE A 125 52.11 -18.10 -19.72
CA ILE A 125 50.69 -18.10 -20.10
C ILE A 125 50.09 -16.74 -19.69
N THR A 126 49.80 -15.86 -20.64
CA THR A 126 48.98 -14.66 -20.41
C THR A 126 47.49 -15.06 -20.36
N ARG A 127 46.85 -14.84 -19.20
CA ARG A 127 45.48 -15.27 -18.91
C ARG A 127 44.48 -14.25 -19.53
N LYS A 128 43.74 -14.64 -20.57
CA LYS A 128 42.61 -13.84 -21.09
C LYS A 128 41.57 -13.62 -19.98
N GLU A 129 41.07 -12.39 -19.83
CA GLU A 129 39.86 -12.13 -19.05
C GLU A 129 38.72 -12.96 -19.65
N LYS A 130 38.00 -13.72 -18.81
CA LYS A 130 36.93 -14.60 -19.27
C LYS A 130 35.70 -13.76 -19.62
N GLU A 131 35.39 -13.65 -20.91
CA GLU A 131 34.05 -13.25 -21.35
C GLU A 131 33.05 -14.36 -21.00
N TYR A 132 32.00 -14.00 -20.26
CA TYR A 132 30.95 -14.93 -19.86
C TYR A 132 29.77 -14.83 -20.83
N GLN A 133 29.15 -15.97 -21.14
CA GLN A 133 28.01 -16.08 -22.05
C GLN A 133 26.65 -15.89 -21.33
N GLY A 134 26.68 -15.62 -20.02
CA GLY A 134 25.48 -15.46 -19.20
C GLY A 134 24.74 -16.78 -18.96
N MET A 135 25.48 -17.89 -18.87
CA MET A 135 24.92 -19.22 -18.63
C MET A 135 25.48 -19.81 -17.33
N LEU A 136 24.68 -20.66 -16.67
CA LEU A 136 25.06 -21.33 -15.43
C LEU A 136 24.97 -22.85 -15.60
N LYS A 137 26.13 -23.50 -15.53
CA LYS A 137 26.24 -24.96 -15.55
C LYS A 137 26.11 -25.54 -14.14
N TYR A 138 25.33 -26.61 -14.02
CA TYR A 138 25.25 -27.47 -12.85
C TYR A 138 25.36 -28.95 -13.27
N LYS A 139 25.65 -29.86 -12.34
CA LYS A 139 25.73 -31.30 -12.63
C LYS A 139 24.32 -31.89 -12.70
N GLN A 140 24.09 -32.81 -13.64
CA GLN A 140 22.82 -33.53 -13.72
C GLN A 140 22.55 -34.28 -12.40
N GLY A 141 21.34 -34.16 -11.86
CA GLY A 141 20.97 -34.66 -10.54
C GLY A 141 21.06 -33.63 -9.41
N ASP A 142 21.76 -32.50 -9.60
CA ASP A 142 21.84 -31.42 -8.61
C ASP A 142 20.64 -30.45 -8.67
N GLU A 143 19.62 -30.68 -9.52
CA GLU A 143 18.43 -29.80 -9.68
C GLU A 143 17.71 -29.59 -8.34
N THR A 144 17.53 -30.67 -7.57
CA THR A 144 16.88 -30.60 -6.25
C THR A 144 17.71 -29.80 -5.26
N ARG A 145 19.04 -29.92 -5.30
CA ARG A 145 19.95 -29.15 -4.45
C ARG A 145 19.93 -27.67 -4.82
N LEU A 146 19.94 -27.36 -6.13
CA LEU A 146 19.80 -26.01 -6.66
C LEU A 146 18.54 -25.34 -6.16
N LEU A 147 17.39 -25.97 -6.34
CA LEU A 147 16.11 -25.36 -5.99
C LEU A 147 15.81 -25.43 -4.48
N LYS A 148 16.43 -26.35 -3.74
CA LYS A 148 16.42 -26.28 -2.28
C LYS A 148 17.06 -24.98 -1.80
N ASN A 149 18.28 -24.67 -2.26
CA ASN A 149 19.01 -23.46 -1.84
C ASN A 149 18.40 -22.17 -2.41
N LEU A 150 17.95 -22.20 -3.66
CA LEU A 150 17.48 -21.01 -4.38
C LEU A 150 15.98 -20.74 -4.19
N VAL A 151 15.17 -21.76 -3.88
CA VAL A 151 13.71 -21.62 -3.73
C VAL A 151 13.25 -21.90 -2.31
N THR A 152 13.56 -23.09 -1.79
CA THR A 152 12.95 -23.58 -0.54
C THR A 152 13.52 -22.91 0.70
N ASP A 153 14.85 -22.81 0.78
CA ASP A 153 15.58 -22.31 1.95
C ASP A 153 15.95 -20.82 1.81
N LEU A 154 15.61 -20.20 0.67
CA LEU A 154 15.90 -18.80 0.40
C LEU A 154 15.05 -17.88 1.28
N LYS A 155 15.71 -16.90 1.91
CA LYS A 155 15.04 -15.86 2.70
C LYS A 155 14.75 -14.64 1.82
N PRO A 156 13.49 -14.16 1.73
CA PRO A 156 13.14 -12.96 0.95
C PRO A 156 13.91 -11.70 1.33
N ARG A 157 14.29 -11.56 2.61
CA ARG A 157 15.08 -10.43 3.14
C ARG A 157 16.60 -10.60 3.06
N GLY A 158 17.10 -11.53 2.24
CA GLY A 158 18.54 -11.70 2.09
C GLY A 158 19.17 -10.50 1.38
N VAL A 159 20.20 -9.88 1.97
CA VAL A 159 20.93 -8.72 1.41
C VAL A 159 21.28 -8.93 -0.07
N ALA A 160 21.71 -10.14 -0.43
CA ALA A 160 22.03 -10.56 -1.79
C ALA A 160 20.87 -10.45 -2.79
N VAL A 161 19.64 -10.81 -2.39
CA VAL A 161 18.47 -10.77 -3.27
C VAL A 161 17.81 -9.40 -3.32
N SER A 162 18.12 -8.52 -2.36
CA SER A 162 17.67 -7.12 -2.36
C SER A 162 18.42 -6.24 -3.36
N PHE A 163 19.69 -6.55 -3.68
CA PHE A 163 20.48 -5.77 -4.66
C PHE A 163 20.03 -5.97 -6.11
N ILE A 164 19.57 -7.17 -6.46
CA ILE A 164 19.08 -7.50 -7.80
C ILE A 164 17.69 -8.13 -7.66
N PRO A 165 16.62 -7.33 -7.73
CA PRO A 165 15.26 -7.86 -7.71
C PRO A 165 15.05 -8.87 -8.84
N GLY A 166 14.48 -10.03 -8.52
CA GLY A 166 14.32 -11.13 -9.46
C GLY A 166 15.56 -12.00 -9.67
N LEU A 167 16.63 -11.85 -8.86
CA LEU A 167 17.84 -12.66 -8.97
C LEU A 167 17.59 -14.18 -9.03
N PRO A 168 16.72 -14.78 -8.19
CA PRO A 168 16.37 -16.19 -8.34
C PRO A 168 15.83 -16.56 -9.72
N ALA A 169 14.95 -15.74 -10.29
CA ALA A 169 14.42 -15.95 -11.63
C ALA A 169 15.53 -15.92 -12.69
N TYR A 170 16.47 -14.97 -12.60
CA TYR A 170 17.61 -14.89 -13.51
C TYR A 170 18.54 -16.10 -13.38
N ILE A 171 18.82 -16.55 -12.16
CA ILE A 171 19.67 -17.73 -11.94
C ILE A 171 19.02 -18.99 -12.55
N ILE A 172 17.72 -19.18 -12.33
CA ILE A 172 16.96 -20.29 -12.94
C ILE A 172 17.00 -20.19 -14.46
N PHE A 173 16.78 -18.99 -15.02
CA PHE A 173 16.80 -18.78 -16.46
C PHE A 173 18.20 -18.99 -17.08
N MET A 174 19.27 -18.56 -16.42
CA MET A 174 20.64 -18.83 -16.89
C MET A 174 21.00 -20.33 -16.83
N CYS A 175 20.43 -21.09 -15.89
CA CYS A 175 20.53 -22.55 -15.85
C CYS A 175 19.72 -23.21 -16.99
N LEU A 176 18.55 -22.64 -17.31
CA LEU A 176 17.72 -23.06 -18.44
C LEU A 176 18.43 -22.82 -19.77
N ARG A 177 19.04 -21.64 -19.97
CA ARG A 177 19.86 -21.33 -21.15
C ARG A 177 20.99 -22.33 -21.34
N TYR A 178 21.65 -22.74 -20.26
CA TYR A 178 22.68 -23.79 -20.35
C TYR A 178 22.10 -25.13 -20.80
N ALA A 179 20.93 -25.53 -20.28
CA ALA A 179 20.25 -26.77 -20.67
C ALA A 179 19.80 -26.74 -22.15
N ASP A 180 19.30 -25.60 -22.62
CA ASP A 180 19.00 -25.35 -24.03
C ASP A 180 20.26 -25.45 -24.89
N ASN A 181 21.35 -24.77 -24.52
CA ASN A 181 22.59 -24.73 -25.30
C ASN A 181 23.27 -26.10 -25.46
N VAL A 182 23.11 -27.02 -24.49
CA VAL A 182 23.58 -28.41 -24.63
C VAL A 182 22.57 -29.36 -25.28
N ASN A 183 21.44 -28.81 -25.75
CA ASN A 183 20.34 -29.50 -26.41
C ASN A 183 19.83 -30.71 -25.60
N ASN A 184 19.57 -30.51 -24.30
CA ASN A 184 19.12 -31.57 -23.39
C ASN A 184 17.70 -31.29 -22.87
N ASP A 185 16.69 -31.85 -23.56
CA ASP A 185 15.27 -31.73 -23.22
C ASP A 185 14.94 -32.23 -21.81
N GLN A 186 15.51 -33.37 -21.41
CA GLN A 186 15.28 -33.93 -20.06
C GLN A 186 15.71 -32.96 -18.97
N ARG A 187 16.83 -32.25 -19.16
CA ARG A 187 17.31 -31.24 -18.22
C ARG A 187 16.43 -30.00 -18.20
N VAL A 188 15.95 -29.54 -19.35
CA VAL A 188 14.97 -28.43 -19.44
C VAL A 188 13.71 -28.79 -18.67
N THR A 189 13.10 -29.93 -18.99
CA THR A 189 11.86 -30.42 -18.38
C THR A 189 12.03 -30.66 -16.87
N ALA A 190 13.13 -31.28 -16.43
CA ALA A 190 13.39 -31.50 -15.01
C ALA A 190 13.55 -30.18 -14.24
N LEU A 191 14.30 -29.20 -14.79
CA LEU A 191 14.52 -27.91 -14.14
C LEU A 191 13.21 -27.13 -13.98
N LEU A 192 12.40 -27.03 -15.04
CA LEU A 192 11.15 -26.27 -15.02
C LEU A 192 10.11 -26.92 -14.09
N ASN A 193 9.91 -28.24 -14.19
CA ASN A 193 8.96 -28.96 -13.32
C ASN A 193 9.35 -28.92 -11.84
N THR A 194 10.65 -29.06 -11.54
CA THR A 194 11.12 -28.95 -10.16
C THR A 194 10.99 -27.51 -9.65
N THR A 195 11.19 -26.50 -10.50
CA THR A 195 10.99 -25.09 -10.15
C THR A 195 9.52 -24.84 -9.79
N ILE A 196 8.60 -25.23 -10.66
CA ILE A 196 7.15 -25.12 -10.43
C ILE A 196 6.74 -25.81 -9.12
N SER A 197 7.20 -27.05 -8.92
CA SER A 197 6.88 -27.83 -7.72
C SER A 197 7.45 -27.21 -6.45
N SER A 198 8.67 -26.69 -6.50
CA SER A 198 9.33 -26.03 -5.36
C SER A 198 8.62 -24.74 -4.98
N VAL A 199 8.28 -23.89 -5.96
CA VAL A 199 7.54 -22.64 -5.72
C VAL A 199 6.15 -22.96 -5.15
N LYS A 200 5.41 -23.90 -5.76
CA LYS A 200 4.11 -24.37 -5.20
C LYS A 200 4.26 -24.88 -3.77
N GLY A 201 5.33 -25.62 -3.48
CA GLY A 201 5.64 -26.12 -2.13
C GLY A 201 5.86 -25.00 -1.11
N VAL A 202 6.62 -23.96 -1.47
CA VAL A 202 6.85 -22.79 -0.61
C VAL A 202 5.54 -22.03 -0.37
N ILE A 203 4.75 -21.78 -1.40
CA ILE A 203 3.47 -21.07 -1.30
C ILE A 203 2.46 -21.86 -0.48
N LYS A 204 2.43 -23.18 -0.60
CA LYS A 204 1.58 -24.04 0.24
C LYS A 204 2.00 -24.00 1.72
N LYS A 205 3.30 -23.99 2.02
CA LYS A 205 3.84 -24.04 3.39
C LYS A 205 3.83 -22.67 4.09
N ARG A 206 4.07 -21.60 3.34
CA ARG A 206 4.26 -20.23 3.85
C ARG A 206 3.31 -19.22 3.21
N GLY A 207 2.14 -19.67 2.74
CA GLY A 207 1.16 -18.83 2.03
C GLY A 207 0.50 -17.74 2.87
N SER A 208 0.63 -17.81 4.21
CA SER A 208 0.18 -16.77 5.13
C SER A 208 1.25 -15.70 5.42
N ASP A 209 2.45 -15.85 4.87
CA ASP A 209 3.55 -14.92 5.03
C ASP A 209 3.62 -14.01 3.80
N PHE A 210 3.08 -12.80 3.94
CA PHE A 210 2.97 -11.82 2.85
C PHE A 210 4.30 -11.61 2.12
N GLU A 211 5.43 -11.54 2.84
CA GLU A 211 6.72 -11.25 2.21
C GLU A 211 7.17 -12.39 1.31
N VAL A 212 6.97 -13.63 1.75
CA VAL A 212 7.28 -14.82 0.96
C VAL A 212 6.42 -14.89 -0.28
N VAL A 213 5.11 -14.67 -0.14
CA VAL A 213 4.17 -14.72 -1.28
C VAL A 213 4.45 -13.61 -2.28
N SER A 214 4.67 -12.39 -1.80
CA SER A 214 5.04 -11.23 -2.64
C SER A 214 6.35 -11.48 -3.39
N PHE A 215 7.37 -11.99 -2.70
CA PHE A 215 8.68 -12.29 -3.29
C PHE A 215 8.58 -13.34 -4.40
N TRP A 216 7.84 -14.43 -4.17
CA TRP A 216 7.66 -15.48 -5.17
C TRP A 216 6.73 -15.08 -6.31
N LEU A 217 5.76 -14.20 -6.08
CA LEU A 217 4.98 -13.61 -7.17
C LEU A 217 5.89 -12.83 -8.12
N SER A 218 6.70 -11.92 -7.59
CA SER A 218 7.63 -11.11 -8.39
C SER A 218 8.64 -11.97 -9.16
N ASN A 219 9.21 -13.00 -8.51
CA ASN A 219 10.16 -13.91 -9.16
C ASN A 219 9.49 -14.82 -10.21
N THR A 220 8.25 -15.27 -9.98
CA THR A 220 7.51 -16.08 -10.96
C THR A 220 7.19 -15.24 -12.20
N CYS A 221 6.70 -14.01 -12.02
CA CYS A 221 6.48 -13.07 -13.11
C CYS A 221 7.80 -12.76 -13.84
N ARG A 222 8.90 -12.51 -13.12
CA ARG A 222 10.20 -12.25 -13.75
C ARG A 222 10.69 -13.43 -14.58
N LEU A 223 10.51 -14.67 -14.11
CA LEU A 223 10.88 -15.87 -14.86
C LEU A 223 10.02 -16.00 -16.12
N LEU A 224 8.71 -15.77 -16.01
CA LEU A 224 7.80 -15.71 -17.16
C LEU A 224 8.25 -14.65 -18.19
N HIS A 225 8.62 -13.45 -17.73
CA HIS A 225 9.14 -12.40 -18.59
C HIS A 225 10.44 -12.82 -19.26
N CYS A 226 11.36 -13.49 -18.56
CA CYS A 226 12.57 -14.03 -19.21
C CYS A 226 12.23 -15.07 -20.29
N LEU A 227 11.29 -15.98 -20.02
CA LEU A 227 10.85 -16.97 -21.02
C LEU A 227 10.24 -16.31 -22.27
N LYS A 228 9.51 -15.19 -22.11
CA LYS A 228 8.93 -14.41 -23.23
C LYS A 228 9.98 -13.54 -23.93
N GLN A 229 10.86 -12.89 -23.17
CA GLN A 229 11.86 -11.97 -23.71
C GLN A 229 12.92 -12.68 -24.56
N TYR A 230 13.31 -13.89 -24.16
CA TYR A 230 14.39 -14.65 -24.78
C TYR A 230 13.89 -15.86 -25.60
N SER A 231 12.61 -15.87 -25.98
CA SER A 231 12.03 -16.84 -26.93
C SER A 231 12.33 -16.48 -28.40
N GLY A 232 12.93 -15.32 -28.68
CA GLY A 232 13.22 -14.82 -30.03
C GLY A 232 12.41 -13.57 -30.44
N GLU A 233 11.69 -12.93 -29.51
CA GLU A 233 10.92 -11.70 -29.79
C GLU A 233 11.79 -10.43 -29.94
N LYS A 234 11.26 -9.42 -30.66
CA LYS A 234 12.01 -8.26 -31.18
C LYS A 234 12.26 -7.10 -30.18
N GLN A 235 12.01 -7.25 -28.89
CA GLN A 235 12.12 -6.15 -27.89
C GLN A 235 13.46 -6.13 -27.11
N ASN A 236 14.56 -6.53 -27.76
CA ASN A 236 15.86 -6.74 -27.12
C ASN A 236 16.96 -5.91 -27.77
N THR A 237 17.98 -5.56 -26.97
CA THR A 237 19.25 -5.05 -27.49
C THR A 237 20.00 -6.14 -28.28
N PRO A 238 20.95 -5.80 -29.18
CA PRO A 238 21.72 -6.80 -29.92
C PRO A 238 22.38 -7.85 -29.01
N LYS A 239 23.00 -7.41 -27.92
CA LYS A 239 23.65 -8.30 -26.95
C LYS A 239 22.66 -9.18 -26.18
N GLN A 240 21.42 -8.73 -25.97
CA GLN A 240 20.38 -9.57 -25.37
C GLN A 240 19.85 -10.62 -26.35
N ASN A 241 19.85 -10.34 -27.65
CA ASN A 241 19.49 -11.33 -28.66
C ASN A 241 20.46 -12.51 -28.70
N ASP A 242 21.74 -12.28 -28.40
CA ASP A 242 22.75 -13.35 -28.25
C ASP A 242 22.41 -14.29 -27.07
N HIS A 243 21.46 -13.90 -26.21
CA HIS A 243 21.02 -14.69 -25.07
C HIS A 243 19.71 -15.45 -25.29
N CYS A 244 19.10 -15.35 -26.46
CA CYS A 244 17.88 -16.09 -26.79
C CYS A 244 18.11 -17.61 -26.74
N LEU A 245 17.03 -18.33 -26.41
CA LEU A 245 16.98 -19.78 -26.55
C LEU A 245 17.03 -20.16 -28.03
N SER A 246 17.65 -21.30 -28.33
CA SER A 246 17.97 -21.70 -29.70
C SER A 246 17.38 -23.04 -30.10
N ASN A 247 17.15 -23.95 -29.14
CA ASN A 247 16.80 -25.34 -29.44
C ASN A 247 15.35 -25.67 -29.05
N PHE A 248 14.82 -25.08 -27.96
CA PHE A 248 13.49 -25.41 -27.44
C PHE A 248 12.51 -24.24 -27.46
N GLU A 249 11.31 -24.50 -27.98
CA GLU A 249 10.16 -23.60 -27.81
C GLU A 249 9.44 -23.93 -26.49
N LEU A 250 9.23 -22.93 -25.63
CA LEU A 250 8.71 -23.12 -24.27
C LEU A 250 7.33 -22.48 -24.05
N SER A 251 6.53 -22.34 -25.10
CA SER A 251 5.21 -21.70 -25.09
C SER A 251 4.23 -22.35 -24.09
N GLU A 252 4.24 -23.69 -23.96
CA GLU A 252 3.42 -24.41 -22.97
C GLU A 252 3.85 -24.08 -21.53
N TYR A 253 5.17 -24.03 -21.27
CA TYR A 253 5.67 -23.66 -19.95
C TYR A 253 5.36 -22.20 -19.62
N GLN A 254 5.35 -21.28 -20.60
CA GLN A 254 4.92 -19.90 -20.37
C GLN A 254 3.49 -19.85 -19.81
N GLN A 255 2.55 -20.62 -20.38
CA GLN A 255 1.18 -20.72 -19.86
C GLN A 255 1.14 -21.29 -18.44
N VAL A 256 1.92 -22.35 -18.16
CA VAL A 256 1.98 -22.96 -16.82
C VAL A 256 2.53 -21.97 -15.78
N PHE A 257 3.53 -21.15 -16.12
CA PHE A 257 4.05 -20.11 -15.23
C PHE A 257 3.07 -18.95 -15.06
N GLU A 258 2.29 -18.61 -16.09
CA GLU A 258 1.22 -17.62 -16.01
C GLU A 258 0.12 -18.06 -15.04
N ASP A 259 -0.36 -19.30 -15.18
CA ASP A 259 -1.32 -19.92 -14.24
C ASP A 259 -0.78 -19.98 -12.81
N LEU A 260 0.51 -20.32 -12.64
CA LEU A 260 1.16 -20.31 -11.35
C LEU A 260 1.18 -18.90 -10.74
N ALA A 261 1.54 -17.87 -11.53
CA ALA A 261 1.54 -16.49 -11.06
C ALA A 261 0.13 -16.02 -10.64
N ILE A 262 -0.91 -16.41 -11.38
CA ILE A 262 -2.32 -16.13 -11.03
C ILE A 262 -2.68 -16.79 -9.68
N GLN A 263 -2.27 -18.05 -9.46
CA GLN A 263 -2.50 -18.74 -8.19
C GLN A 263 -1.80 -18.05 -7.02
N ILE A 264 -0.54 -17.62 -7.21
CA ILE A 264 0.22 -16.90 -6.18
C ILE A 264 -0.40 -15.52 -5.92
N TYR A 265 -0.84 -14.81 -6.94
CA TYR A 265 -1.56 -13.53 -6.80
C TYR A 265 -2.82 -13.70 -5.93
N ARG A 266 -3.64 -14.72 -6.18
CA ARG A 266 -4.82 -14.99 -5.34
C ARG A 266 -4.44 -15.27 -3.88
N GLN A 267 -3.36 -16.01 -3.65
CA GLN A 267 -2.85 -16.25 -2.31
C GLN A 267 -2.32 -14.97 -1.64
N LEU A 268 -1.70 -14.07 -2.41
CA LEU A 268 -1.22 -12.76 -1.93
C LEU A 268 -2.40 -11.93 -1.43
N ILE A 269 -3.44 -11.78 -2.25
CA ILE A 269 -4.65 -11.03 -1.89
C ILE A 269 -5.30 -11.60 -0.63
N LYS A 270 -5.46 -12.93 -0.55
CA LYS A 270 -6.01 -13.59 0.63
C LYS A 270 -5.19 -13.31 1.88
N CYS A 271 -3.87 -13.45 1.80
CA CYS A 271 -2.98 -13.16 2.92
C CYS A 271 -3.07 -11.69 3.37
N MET A 272 -3.16 -10.75 2.42
CA MET A 272 -3.33 -9.33 2.74
C MET A 272 -4.70 -9.05 3.36
N GLU A 273 -5.77 -9.67 2.87
CA GLU A 273 -7.13 -9.59 3.42
C GLU A 273 -7.13 -10.01 4.90
N ASP A 274 -6.60 -11.20 5.20
CA ASP A 274 -6.56 -11.77 6.56
C ASP A 274 -5.83 -10.84 7.55
N ILE A 275 -4.77 -10.18 7.09
CA ILE A 275 -4.01 -9.20 7.90
C ILE A 275 -4.77 -7.88 8.07
N MET A 276 -5.46 -7.42 7.03
CA MET A 276 -6.10 -6.10 6.98
C MET A 276 -7.47 -6.07 7.66
N GLN A 277 -8.22 -7.16 7.62
CA GLN A 277 -9.59 -7.23 8.14
C GLN A 277 -9.77 -6.66 9.55
N PRO A 278 -8.98 -7.06 10.59
CA PRO A 278 -9.13 -6.49 11.92
C PRO A 278 -8.77 -5.00 11.98
N LEU A 279 -7.83 -4.55 11.14
CA LEU A 279 -7.43 -3.14 11.09
C LEU A 279 -8.52 -2.27 10.48
N ILE A 280 -9.14 -2.73 9.38
CA ILE A 280 -10.16 -1.97 8.64
C ILE A 280 -11.33 -1.60 9.54
N VAL A 281 -11.88 -2.57 10.29
CA VAL A 281 -13.07 -2.30 11.12
C VAL A 281 -12.76 -1.29 12.20
N SER A 282 -11.66 -1.48 12.93
CA SER A 282 -11.28 -0.59 14.03
C SER A 282 -10.89 0.81 13.54
N SER A 283 -10.13 0.91 12.44
CA SER A 283 -9.65 2.19 11.93
C SER A 283 -10.73 2.99 11.19
N MET A 284 -11.55 2.32 10.38
CA MET A 284 -12.52 3.00 9.51
C MET A 284 -13.78 3.43 10.26
N LEU A 285 -14.18 2.67 11.30
CA LEU A 285 -15.47 2.86 11.97
C LEU A 285 -15.35 3.11 13.47
N GLU A 286 -14.53 2.36 14.21
CA GLU A 286 -14.58 2.37 15.69
C GLU A 286 -13.80 3.53 16.31
N TYR A 287 -12.69 3.95 15.68
CA TYR A 287 -11.84 5.02 16.18
C TYR A 287 -12.49 6.41 16.05
N GLU A 288 -12.77 7.09 17.17
CA GLU A 288 -13.40 8.42 17.18
C GLU A 288 -12.42 9.53 17.61
N ASN A 289 -11.94 10.33 16.65
CA ASN A 289 -11.16 11.54 16.92
C ASN A 289 -12.04 12.77 17.29
N ILE A 290 -13.36 12.70 17.08
CA ILE A 290 -14.29 13.85 17.14
C ILE A 290 -14.85 14.02 18.56
N GLN A 291 -14.02 13.89 19.61
CA GLN A 291 -14.46 14.15 20.98
C GLN A 291 -14.55 15.65 21.31
N GLY A 292 -13.88 16.52 20.54
CA GLY A 292 -13.80 17.96 20.83
C GLY A 292 -14.87 18.87 20.21
N VAL A 293 -15.55 18.44 19.13
CA VAL A 293 -16.40 19.34 18.32
C VAL A 293 -17.89 19.24 18.66
N LEU A 294 -18.37 18.11 19.22
CA LEU A 294 -19.81 17.84 19.30
C LEU A 294 -20.39 17.75 20.71
N GLY A 295 -19.61 17.86 21.80
CA GLY A 295 -20.13 17.77 23.16
C GLY A 295 -20.94 16.49 23.46
N SER A 296 -20.91 15.50 22.56
CA SER A 296 -21.78 14.34 22.60
C SER A 296 -21.16 13.28 23.49
N LYS A 297 -21.88 12.92 24.55
CA LYS A 297 -21.58 11.73 25.35
C LYS A 297 -21.64 10.51 24.44
N PRO A 298 -20.75 9.51 24.63
CA PRO A 298 -20.79 8.28 23.85
C PRO A 298 -22.17 7.64 23.97
N THR A 299 -22.71 7.22 22.84
CA THR A 299 -24.01 6.54 22.74
C THR A 299 -24.03 5.29 23.62
N GLY A 300 -24.76 5.35 24.73
CA GLY A 300 -25.29 4.17 25.40
C GLY A 300 -24.34 3.32 26.27
N LEU A 301 -23.08 3.69 26.51
CA LEU A 301 -22.25 3.00 27.51
C LEU A 301 -22.08 3.84 28.77
N ARG A 302 -22.60 3.34 29.89
CA ARG A 302 -22.16 3.71 31.25
C ARG A 302 -20.66 3.39 31.36
N LYS A 303 -19.77 4.31 30.96
CA LYS A 303 -18.35 4.24 31.34
C LYS A 303 -18.26 4.62 32.82
N LYS A 304 -18.05 3.60 33.68
CA LYS A 304 -17.42 3.82 34.98
C LYS A 304 -16.10 4.53 34.72
N SER A 305 -15.84 5.57 35.50
CA SER A 305 -14.58 6.31 35.50
C SER A 305 -13.40 5.35 35.63
N SER A 306 -12.60 5.25 34.58
CA SER A 306 -11.22 4.76 34.69
C SER A 306 -10.32 5.78 34.01
N SER A 307 -9.71 6.63 34.84
CA SER A 307 -8.33 7.06 34.60
C SER A 307 -7.50 5.80 34.32
N PHE A 308 -6.76 5.73 33.22
CA PHE A 308 -5.54 4.94 32.96
C PHE A 308 -5.41 4.70 31.43
N SER A 309 -4.43 5.38 30.82
CA SER A 309 -3.68 5.05 29.58
C SER A 309 -4.39 4.28 28.45
N GLU A 310 -4.76 4.95 27.35
CA GLU A 310 -5.09 4.30 26.07
C GLU A 310 -3.81 4.11 25.22
N ASP A 311 -3.01 3.09 25.59
CA ASP A 311 -2.09 2.43 24.67
C ASP A 311 -2.90 1.37 23.89
N GLY A 312 -3.10 1.55 22.57
CA GLY A 312 -3.63 0.49 21.70
C GLY A 312 -4.81 0.80 20.78
N THR A 313 -5.23 2.07 20.60
CA THR A 313 -6.29 2.40 19.65
C THR A 313 -5.80 2.32 18.19
N VAL A 314 -6.35 1.39 17.40
CA VAL A 314 -6.04 1.26 15.97
C VAL A 314 -6.70 2.40 15.18
N SER A 315 -5.89 3.34 14.69
CA SER A 315 -6.36 4.50 13.92
C SER A 315 -6.22 4.28 12.41
N ILE A 316 -6.74 5.22 11.61
CA ILE A 316 -6.54 5.24 10.15
C ILE A 316 -5.04 5.25 9.77
N GLU A 317 -4.19 5.86 10.58
CA GLU A 317 -2.74 5.89 10.35
C GLU A 317 -2.14 4.49 10.42
N THR A 318 -2.60 3.62 11.33
CA THR A 318 -2.16 2.22 11.41
C THR A 318 -2.50 1.45 10.12
N LEU A 319 -3.68 1.71 9.55
CA LEU A 319 -4.09 1.11 8.27
C LEU A 319 -3.18 1.59 7.12
N LEU A 320 -2.92 2.89 7.05
CA LEU A 320 -2.04 3.50 6.03
C LEU A 320 -0.59 3.05 6.15
N GLN A 321 -0.09 2.91 7.38
CA GLN A 321 1.24 2.35 7.65
C GLN A 321 1.31 0.90 7.13
N ARG A 322 0.27 0.09 7.37
CA ARG A 322 0.21 -1.29 6.87
C ARG A 322 0.19 -1.37 5.34
N LEU A 323 -0.62 -0.52 4.69
CA LEU A 323 -0.64 -0.40 3.22
C LEU A 323 0.74 0.03 2.68
N SER A 324 1.39 0.97 3.35
CA SER A 324 2.74 1.44 2.99
C SER A 324 3.78 0.34 3.09
N LEU A 325 3.74 -0.47 4.16
CA LEU A 325 4.64 -1.63 4.31
C LEU A 325 4.45 -2.64 3.18
N PHE A 326 3.20 -2.94 2.81
CA PHE A 326 2.93 -3.82 1.68
C PHE A 326 3.47 -3.25 0.36
N PHE A 327 3.21 -1.97 0.10
CA PHE A 327 3.69 -1.29 -1.10
C PHE A 327 5.23 -1.31 -1.19
N SER A 328 5.90 -0.89 -0.12
CA SER A 328 7.37 -0.87 -0.06
C SER A 328 7.98 -2.24 -0.26
N ALA A 329 7.42 -3.29 0.36
CA ALA A 329 7.90 -4.65 0.18
C ALA A 329 7.70 -5.15 -1.27
N MET A 330 6.54 -4.90 -1.89
CA MET A 330 6.31 -5.25 -3.29
C MET A 330 7.30 -4.54 -4.24
N SER A 331 7.56 -3.25 -4.00
CA SER A 331 8.58 -2.49 -4.74
C SER A 331 9.99 -3.06 -4.55
N GLN A 332 10.38 -3.37 -3.31
CA GLN A 332 11.70 -3.95 -3.01
C GLN A 332 11.88 -5.33 -3.63
N HIS A 333 10.82 -6.13 -3.72
CA HIS A 333 10.84 -7.41 -4.42
C HIS A 333 10.86 -7.27 -5.96
N GLY A 334 10.77 -6.06 -6.50
CA GLY A 334 10.76 -5.80 -7.94
C GLY A 334 9.48 -6.22 -8.63
N MET A 335 8.33 -6.10 -7.95
CA MET A 335 7.03 -6.35 -8.57
C MET A 335 6.75 -5.30 -9.65
N ASP A 336 6.23 -5.74 -10.80
CA ASP A 336 5.98 -4.83 -11.91
C ASP A 336 4.89 -3.79 -11.56
N PRO A 337 5.06 -2.51 -11.93
CA PRO A 337 4.10 -1.46 -11.58
C PRO A 337 2.64 -1.74 -12.00
N PRO A 338 2.35 -2.29 -13.20
CA PRO A 338 0.98 -2.64 -13.58
C PRO A 338 0.35 -3.71 -12.68
N LEU A 339 1.15 -4.65 -12.15
CA LEU A 339 0.68 -5.67 -11.22
C LEU A 339 0.44 -5.06 -9.83
N MET A 340 1.34 -4.18 -9.37
CA MET A 340 1.15 -3.43 -8.12
C MET A 340 -0.15 -2.61 -8.14
N LYS A 341 -0.49 -1.99 -9.28
CA LYS A 341 -1.76 -1.24 -9.45
C LYS A 341 -2.98 -2.13 -9.24
N GLN A 342 -2.95 -3.35 -9.76
CA GLN A 342 -4.03 -4.32 -9.58
C GLN A 342 -4.14 -4.79 -8.12
N VAL A 343 -3.01 -5.03 -7.44
CA VAL A 343 -3.01 -5.35 -6.00
C VAL A 343 -3.63 -4.21 -5.19
N VAL A 344 -3.17 -2.97 -5.39
CA VAL A 344 -3.71 -1.80 -4.66
C VAL A 344 -5.20 -1.60 -4.91
N ARG A 345 -5.64 -1.73 -6.17
CA ARG A 345 -7.07 -1.69 -6.52
C ARG A 345 -7.88 -2.75 -5.76
N GLN A 346 -7.38 -3.98 -5.69
CA GLN A 346 -8.03 -5.06 -4.95
C GLN A 346 -8.09 -4.77 -3.44
N GLN A 347 -7.04 -4.21 -2.85
CA GLN A 347 -7.04 -3.83 -1.43
C GLN A 347 -8.08 -2.75 -1.12
N PHE A 348 -8.23 -1.76 -1.99
CA PHE A 348 -9.22 -0.69 -1.81
C PHE A 348 -10.65 -1.22 -1.92
N TYR A 349 -10.89 -2.18 -2.83
CA TYR A 349 -12.16 -2.90 -2.87
C TYR A 349 -12.46 -3.64 -1.56
N ILE A 350 -11.46 -4.34 -0.99
CA ILE A 350 -11.61 -5.05 0.30
C ILE A 350 -11.93 -4.07 1.43
N ILE A 351 -11.23 -2.94 1.50
CA ILE A 351 -11.49 -1.87 2.49
C ILE A 351 -12.94 -1.38 2.37
N CYS A 352 -13.41 -1.09 1.15
CA CYS A 352 -14.77 -0.66 0.88
C CYS A 352 -15.80 -1.72 1.32
N ALA A 353 -15.63 -2.95 0.86
CA ALA A 353 -16.56 -4.05 1.11
C ALA A 353 -16.68 -4.36 2.61
N ILE A 354 -15.55 -4.48 3.33
CA ILE A 354 -15.56 -4.75 4.76
C ILE A 354 -16.20 -3.58 5.53
N THR A 355 -15.79 -2.34 5.24
CA THR A 355 -16.32 -1.16 5.94
C THR A 355 -17.82 -1.01 5.73
N LEU A 356 -18.29 -1.10 4.48
CA LEU A 356 -19.70 -0.96 4.15
C LEU A 356 -20.53 -2.10 4.74
N ASN A 357 -20.04 -3.34 4.69
CA ASN A 357 -20.71 -4.49 5.31
C ASN A 357 -20.89 -4.30 6.81
N HIS A 358 -19.86 -3.83 7.52
CA HIS A 358 -19.97 -3.55 8.96
C HIS A 358 -20.93 -2.39 9.26
N LEU A 359 -20.94 -1.33 8.43
CA LEU A 359 -21.92 -0.24 8.50
C LEU A 359 -23.37 -0.77 8.38
N LEU A 360 -23.63 -1.66 7.43
CA LEU A 360 -24.96 -2.21 7.14
C LEU A 360 -25.47 -3.22 8.19
N LEU A 361 -24.57 -3.75 9.03
CA LEU A 361 -24.90 -4.74 10.06
C LEU A 361 -25.02 -4.14 11.46
N ARG A 362 -24.50 -2.92 11.70
CA ARG A 362 -24.36 -2.32 13.03
C ARG A 362 -25.19 -1.04 13.18
N LYS A 363 -26.09 -1.00 14.16
CA LYS A 363 -26.97 0.16 14.42
C LYS A 363 -26.20 1.38 14.93
N ASP A 364 -25.11 1.15 15.67
CA ASP A 364 -24.22 2.17 16.24
C ASP A 364 -23.31 2.86 15.21
N MET A 365 -23.32 2.40 13.95
CA MET A 365 -22.42 2.89 12.90
C MET A 365 -23.09 3.81 11.86
N CYS A 366 -24.41 4.00 11.94
CA CYS A 366 -25.15 4.86 11.02
C CYS A 366 -25.55 6.18 11.70
N SER A 367 -24.65 7.15 11.71
CA SER A 367 -24.92 8.51 12.20
C SER A 367 -24.22 9.57 11.33
N TRP A 368 -24.61 10.84 11.49
CA TRP A 368 -23.95 11.94 10.81
C TRP A 368 -22.44 12.01 11.13
N SER A 369 -22.07 11.85 12.40
CA SER A 369 -20.68 11.88 12.84
C SER A 369 -19.85 10.74 12.23
N LYS A 370 -20.42 9.54 12.11
CA LYS A 370 -19.79 8.42 11.40
C LYS A 370 -19.64 8.70 9.91
N GLY A 371 -20.62 9.34 9.28
CA GLY A 371 -20.50 9.82 7.91
C GLY A 371 -19.29 10.75 7.73
N LEU A 372 -19.12 11.72 8.63
CA LEU A 372 -17.98 12.65 8.58
C LEU A 372 -16.64 11.94 8.78
N GLN A 373 -16.57 11.03 9.77
CA GLN A 373 -15.40 10.20 10.03
C GLN A 373 -15.00 9.37 8.81
N ILE A 374 -15.96 8.65 8.20
CA ILE A 374 -15.70 7.82 7.01
C ILE A 374 -15.20 8.68 5.85
N ARG A 375 -15.79 9.87 5.61
CA ARG A 375 -15.31 10.78 4.56
C ARG A 375 -13.86 11.21 4.79
N TYR A 376 -13.50 11.57 6.02
CA TYR A 376 -12.13 11.92 6.36
C TYR A 376 -11.17 10.74 6.14
N ASN A 377 -11.55 9.54 6.59
CA ASN A 377 -10.74 8.34 6.42
C ASN A 377 -10.57 7.95 4.94
N VAL A 378 -11.62 8.11 4.13
CA VAL A 378 -11.54 7.91 2.67
C VAL A 378 -10.63 8.95 2.02
N TRP A 379 -10.72 10.23 2.42
CA TRP A 379 -9.81 11.26 1.93
C TRP A 379 -8.34 10.91 2.22
N GLN A 380 -8.02 10.44 3.42
CA GLN A 380 -6.67 9.96 3.76
C GLN A 380 -6.19 8.80 2.88
N LEU A 381 -7.10 7.86 2.53
CA LEU A 381 -6.78 6.77 1.60
C LEU A 381 -6.52 7.30 0.17
N GLU A 382 -7.26 8.31 -0.28
CA GLU A 382 -7.05 8.95 -1.58
C GLU A 382 -5.74 9.75 -1.64
N GLU A 383 -5.39 10.47 -0.57
CA GLU A 383 -4.10 11.14 -0.46
C GLU A 383 -2.95 10.14 -0.54
N TRP A 384 -3.07 9.01 0.18
CA TRP A 384 -2.08 7.93 0.09
C TRP A 384 -1.90 7.38 -1.34
N LEU A 385 -2.98 7.26 -2.12
CA LEU A 385 -2.86 6.87 -3.54
C LEU A 385 -2.05 7.90 -4.33
N THR A 386 -2.27 9.19 -4.08
CA THR A 386 -1.53 10.28 -4.74
C THR A 386 -0.05 10.25 -4.36
N GLU A 387 0.26 10.09 -3.05
CA GLU A 387 1.64 10.00 -2.55
C GLU A 387 2.44 8.83 -3.13
N LYS A 388 1.78 7.70 -3.43
CA LYS A 388 2.42 6.49 -3.98
C LYS A 388 2.40 6.42 -5.52
N ASP A 389 1.94 7.46 -6.21
CA ASP A 389 1.73 7.47 -7.68
C ASP A 389 0.78 6.34 -8.16
N MET A 390 -0.28 6.10 -7.38
CA MET A 390 -1.29 5.06 -7.61
C MET A 390 -2.68 5.62 -7.92
N ALA A 391 -2.81 6.94 -8.13
CA ALA A 391 -4.09 7.58 -8.42
C ALA A 391 -4.78 7.01 -9.67
N ASN A 392 -4.03 6.55 -10.67
CA ASN A 392 -4.55 5.93 -11.90
C ASN A 392 -4.70 4.41 -11.84
N SER A 393 -4.63 3.79 -10.65
CA SER A 393 -4.75 2.33 -10.51
C SER A 393 -6.20 1.82 -10.58
N GLY A 394 -7.19 2.71 -10.61
CA GLY A 394 -8.60 2.36 -10.49
C GLY A 394 -9.03 2.06 -9.04
N ALA A 395 -8.20 2.36 -8.05
CA ALA A 395 -8.44 2.06 -6.64
C ALA A 395 -9.43 3.02 -5.98
N LYS A 396 -9.39 4.31 -6.36
CA LYS A 396 -10.29 5.35 -5.83
C LYS A 396 -11.75 5.00 -6.13
N GLU A 397 -12.02 4.57 -7.34
CA GLU A 397 -13.35 4.18 -7.82
C GLU A 397 -13.93 2.99 -7.04
N MET A 398 -13.07 2.14 -6.45
CA MET A 398 -13.55 1.02 -5.62
C MET A 398 -14.17 1.49 -4.30
N LEU A 399 -13.85 2.72 -3.84
CA LEU A 399 -14.40 3.31 -2.62
C LEU A 399 -15.73 4.04 -2.84
N GLU A 400 -16.17 4.20 -4.09
CA GLU A 400 -17.36 4.99 -4.43
C GLU A 400 -18.64 4.55 -3.68
N PRO A 401 -18.96 3.25 -3.51
CA PRO A 401 -20.09 2.84 -2.67
C PRO A 401 -19.99 3.35 -1.22
N LEU A 402 -18.79 3.34 -0.65
CA LEU A 402 -18.55 3.82 0.72
C LEU A 402 -18.63 5.35 0.81
N VAL A 403 -18.14 6.07 -0.21
CA VAL A 403 -18.28 7.54 -0.32
C VAL A 403 -19.76 7.92 -0.34
N GLN A 404 -20.57 7.26 -1.18
CA GLN A 404 -22.01 7.51 -1.27
C GLN A 404 -22.74 7.16 0.03
N ALA A 405 -22.36 6.06 0.70
CA ALA A 405 -22.91 5.71 2.00
C ALA A 405 -22.62 6.78 3.06
N ALA A 406 -21.38 7.30 3.09
CA ALA A 406 -20.99 8.35 4.01
C ALA A 406 -21.70 9.68 3.72
N GLN A 407 -21.91 10.01 2.44
CA GLN A 407 -22.72 11.16 2.01
C GLN A 407 -24.19 11.00 2.41
N LEU A 408 -24.78 9.82 2.22
CA LEU A 408 -26.16 9.50 2.60
C LEU A 408 -26.41 9.73 4.10
N LEU A 409 -25.42 9.42 4.95
CA LEU A 409 -25.50 9.70 6.38
C LEU A 409 -25.56 11.21 6.69
N GLN A 410 -24.98 12.06 5.86
CA GLN A 410 -24.83 13.50 6.13
C GLN A 410 -25.89 14.41 5.50
N ILE A 411 -26.56 13.97 4.43
CA ILE A 411 -27.59 14.77 3.76
C ILE A 411 -28.92 14.78 4.51
N LYS A 412 -29.78 15.73 4.16
CA LYS A 412 -31.14 15.84 4.71
C LYS A 412 -32.02 14.67 4.25
N LYS A 413 -32.97 14.27 5.10
CA LYS A 413 -33.78 13.04 4.94
C LYS A 413 -35.26 13.31 5.26
N LYS A 414 -35.79 14.47 4.82
CA LYS A 414 -37.12 14.96 5.26
C LYS A 414 -38.12 15.11 4.11
N THR A 415 -37.71 15.67 2.98
CA THR A 415 -38.62 16.07 1.90
C THR A 415 -38.54 15.14 0.69
N GLU A 416 -39.56 15.12 -0.15
CA GLU A 416 -39.53 14.36 -1.42
C GLU A 416 -38.37 14.80 -2.34
N ALA A 417 -38.02 16.09 -2.32
CA ALA A 417 -36.83 16.61 -3.01
C ALA A 417 -35.53 16.01 -2.46
N ASP A 418 -35.41 15.85 -1.13
CA ASP A 418 -34.27 15.15 -0.52
C ASP A 418 -34.23 13.69 -0.97
N ALA A 419 -35.40 13.02 -1.06
CA ALA A 419 -35.49 11.64 -1.50
C ALA A 419 -35.04 11.47 -2.96
N GLN A 420 -35.45 12.38 -3.85
CA GLN A 420 -34.96 12.40 -5.23
C GLN A 420 -33.45 12.68 -5.29
N GLY A 421 -32.95 13.61 -4.47
CA GLY A 421 -31.51 13.89 -4.36
C GLY A 421 -30.69 12.67 -3.94
N ILE A 422 -31.18 11.90 -2.97
CA ILE A 422 -30.57 10.62 -2.54
C ILE A 422 -30.51 9.64 -3.72
N CYS A 423 -31.61 9.47 -4.45
CA CYS A 423 -31.69 8.52 -5.56
C CYS A 423 -30.71 8.88 -6.69
N ASN A 424 -30.58 10.18 -7.00
CA ASN A 424 -29.66 10.68 -8.02
C ASN A 424 -28.19 10.57 -7.60
N MET A 425 -27.89 10.75 -6.31
CA MET A 425 -26.52 10.69 -5.76
C MET A 425 -26.03 9.25 -5.58
N CYS A 426 -26.89 8.34 -5.09
CA CYS A 426 -26.49 6.99 -4.71
C CYS A 426 -26.46 6.03 -5.91
N THR A 427 -25.64 6.31 -6.93
CA THR A 427 -25.55 5.56 -8.18
C THR A 427 -24.79 4.23 -8.07
N GLU A 428 -23.98 4.02 -7.05
CA GLU A 428 -23.18 2.81 -6.81
C GLU A 428 -23.76 1.90 -5.73
N LEU A 429 -24.56 2.42 -4.80
CA LEU A 429 -25.30 1.61 -3.83
C LEU A 429 -26.50 0.87 -4.45
N THR A 430 -26.86 -0.29 -3.91
CA THR A 430 -28.11 -1.00 -4.24
C THR A 430 -29.30 -0.39 -3.48
N PRO A 431 -30.55 -0.52 -3.99
CA PRO A 431 -31.73 -0.06 -3.27
C PRO A 431 -31.82 -0.65 -1.85
N ALA A 432 -31.45 -1.92 -1.68
CA ALA A 432 -31.42 -2.59 -0.39
C ALA A 432 -30.43 -1.92 0.60
N GLN A 433 -29.26 -1.51 0.12
CA GLN A 433 -28.25 -0.83 0.93
C GLN A 433 -28.72 0.56 1.37
N ILE A 434 -29.28 1.35 0.44
CA ILE A 434 -29.80 2.70 0.74
C ILE A 434 -30.89 2.62 1.82
N VAL A 435 -31.88 1.73 1.61
CA VAL A 435 -32.97 1.51 2.57
C VAL A 435 -32.42 1.06 3.92
N LYS A 436 -31.43 0.16 3.94
CA LYS A 436 -30.83 -0.33 5.19
C LYS A 436 -30.12 0.78 5.95
N ILE A 437 -29.32 1.62 5.30
CA ILE A 437 -28.62 2.75 5.93
C ILE A 437 -29.63 3.73 6.54
N LEU A 438 -30.67 4.11 5.78
CA LEU A 438 -31.73 5.00 6.26
C LEU A 438 -32.49 4.40 7.47
N THR A 439 -32.73 3.09 7.45
CA THR A 439 -33.40 2.38 8.56
C THR A 439 -32.55 2.32 9.82
N LEU A 440 -31.22 2.17 9.67
CA LEU A 440 -30.28 2.09 10.79
C LEU A 440 -29.88 3.47 11.33
N TYR A 441 -30.21 4.55 10.62
CA TYR A 441 -29.80 5.91 10.98
C TYR A 441 -30.25 6.28 12.39
N THR A 442 -29.26 6.56 13.24
CA THR A 442 -29.46 6.93 14.64
C THR A 442 -28.98 8.37 14.85
N PRO A 443 -29.89 9.31 15.15
CA PRO A 443 -29.54 10.68 15.51
C PRO A 443 -28.65 10.72 16.75
N VAL A 444 -27.55 11.47 16.68
CA VAL A 444 -26.61 11.65 17.81
C VAL A 444 -26.57 13.11 18.28
N ILE A 445 -27.09 14.04 17.47
CA ILE A 445 -27.14 15.48 17.74
C ILE A 445 -28.59 15.87 18.04
N GLU A 446 -28.82 16.79 18.98
CA GLU A 446 -30.17 17.21 19.43
C GLU A 446 -31.05 17.77 18.30
N PHE A 447 -30.46 18.24 17.20
CA PHE A 447 -31.16 18.79 16.03
C PHE A 447 -31.45 17.75 14.94
N GLU A 448 -31.11 16.47 15.16
CA GLU A 448 -31.39 15.39 14.22
C GLU A 448 -32.58 14.54 14.65
N GLU A 449 -33.42 14.19 13.68
CA GLU A 449 -34.57 13.31 13.86
C GLU A 449 -34.31 11.97 13.18
N ARG A 450 -34.96 10.91 13.69
CA ARG A 450 -34.95 9.61 13.01
C ARG A 450 -35.63 9.76 11.66
N VAL A 451 -35.16 8.98 10.69
CA VAL A 451 -35.78 8.94 9.37
C VAL A 451 -37.18 8.34 9.49
N CYS A 452 -38.19 9.08 9.02
CA CYS A 452 -39.57 8.62 9.02
C CYS A 452 -39.77 7.42 8.08
N THR A 453 -40.64 6.49 8.46
CA THR A 453 -40.95 5.31 7.62
C THR A 453 -41.56 5.70 6.28
N THR A 454 -42.40 6.75 6.26
CA THR A 454 -42.98 7.31 5.03
C THR A 454 -41.92 7.79 4.04
N PHE A 455 -40.85 8.41 4.52
CA PHE A 455 -39.72 8.83 3.69
C PHE A 455 -38.97 7.63 3.09
N ILE A 456 -38.78 6.56 3.88
CA ILE A 456 -38.17 5.31 3.40
C ILE A 456 -39.04 4.66 2.33
N ASP A 457 -40.36 4.68 2.49
CA ASP A 457 -41.29 4.12 1.50
C ASP A 457 -41.29 4.94 0.21
N THR A 458 -41.19 6.28 0.26
CA THR A 458 -40.94 7.13 -0.92
C THR A 458 -39.66 6.72 -1.65
N ILE A 459 -38.55 6.51 -0.92
CA ILE A 459 -37.28 6.04 -1.52
C ILE A 459 -37.45 4.68 -2.20
N LYS A 460 -38.18 3.73 -1.59
CA LYS A 460 -38.42 2.42 -2.19
C LYS A 460 -39.19 2.53 -3.51
N GLU A 461 -40.23 3.36 -3.57
CA GLU A 461 -40.99 3.58 -4.79
C GLU A 461 -40.13 4.25 -5.88
N LEU A 462 -39.34 5.27 -5.53
CA LEU A 462 -38.43 5.93 -6.48
C LEU A 462 -37.34 5.00 -7.03
N LEU A 463 -36.95 3.97 -6.27
CA LEU A 463 -35.91 3.02 -6.67
C LEU A 463 -36.43 1.71 -7.26
N LYS A 464 -37.75 1.57 -7.44
CA LYS A 464 -38.41 0.32 -7.85
C LYS A 464 -38.00 -0.16 -9.24
N ASP A 465 -37.81 0.77 -10.18
CA ASP A 465 -37.45 0.46 -11.57
C ASP A 465 -35.94 0.38 -11.80
N ARG A 466 -35.14 0.47 -10.73
CA ARG A 466 -33.68 0.45 -10.84
C ARG A 466 -33.20 -0.98 -11.02
N ASP A 467 -32.64 -1.26 -12.20
CA ASP A 467 -32.06 -2.57 -12.54
C ASP A 467 -30.72 -2.78 -11.81
N LYS A 468 -30.79 -3.09 -10.52
CA LYS A 468 -29.66 -3.45 -9.67
C LYS A 468 -29.97 -4.69 -8.86
N SER A 469 -28.92 -5.46 -8.57
CA SER A 469 -29.02 -6.63 -7.72
C SER A 469 -29.66 -6.30 -6.37
N PRO A 470 -30.55 -7.17 -5.83
CA PRO A 470 -31.15 -6.98 -4.52
C PRO A 470 -30.18 -7.30 -3.36
N THR A 471 -28.91 -7.60 -3.66
CA THR A 471 -27.91 -7.94 -2.64
C THR A 471 -27.66 -6.78 -1.68
N LEU A 472 -27.70 -7.10 -0.39
CA LEU A 472 -27.40 -6.15 0.67
C LEU A 472 -25.89 -6.00 0.86
N MET A 473 -25.17 -7.12 0.91
CA MET A 473 -23.76 -7.17 1.28
C MET A 473 -22.88 -7.15 0.03
N MET A 474 -21.73 -6.50 0.13
CA MET A 474 -20.66 -6.65 -0.84
C MET A 474 -19.92 -7.97 -0.62
N ASP A 475 -19.52 -8.63 -1.71
CA ASP A 475 -18.75 -9.86 -1.66
C ASP A 475 -17.28 -9.58 -1.30
N THR A 476 -16.91 -9.77 -0.04
CA THR A 476 -15.52 -9.56 0.41
C THR A 476 -14.54 -10.57 -0.18
N LYS A 477 -15.03 -11.69 -0.74
CA LYS A 477 -14.21 -12.74 -1.37
C LYS A 477 -14.04 -12.54 -2.87
N LYS A 478 -14.63 -11.50 -3.45
CA LYS A 478 -14.42 -11.15 -4.86
C LYS A 478 -12.96 -10.75 -5.09
N ILE A 479 -12.30 -11.46 -6.00
CA ILE A 479 -10.96 -11.14 -6.50
C ILE A 479 -11.09 -10.79 -7.99
N PHE A 480 -10.63 -9.60 -8.39
CA PHE A 480 -10.61 -9.21 -9.80
C PHE A 480 -9.64 -10.07 -10.60
N ASN A 481 -9.97 -10.31 -11.87
CA ASN A 481 -9.05 -10.98 -12.79
C ASN A 481 -7.76 -10.16 -12.91
N VAL A 482 -6.62 -10.86 -12.81
CA VAL A 482 -5.29 -10.26 -12.91
C VAL A 482 -4.75 -10.44 -14.32
N THR A 483 -4.16 -9.39 -14.86
CA THR A 483 -3.46 -9.40 -16.15
C THR A 483 -1.97 -9.17 -15.91
N ILE A 484 -1.13 -10.08 -16.40
CA ILE A 484 0.33 -9.97 -16.29
C ILE A 484 0.87 -9.41 -17.60
N HIS A 485 1.12 -8.10 -17.61
CA HIS A 485 1.71 -7.43 -18.77
C HIS A 485 3.19 -7.81 -18.90
N PHE A 486 3.62 -8.12 -20.13
CA PHE A 486 5.02 -8.40 -20.40
C PHE A 486 5.90 -7.18 -20.08
N ALA A 487 6.97 -7.41 -19.29
CA ALA A 487 7.92 -6.38 -18.89
C ALA A 487 9.37 -6.86 -19.11
N PRO A 488 10.05 -6.42 -20.18
CA PRO A 488 11.41 -6.85 -20.47
C PRO A 488 12.39 -6.37 -19.38
N SER A 489 13.42 -7.17 -19.13
CA SER A 489 14.49 -6.81 -18.21
C SER A 489 15.69 -6.21 -18.97
N PRO A 490 16.29 -5.12 -18.47
CA PRO A 490 17.56 -4.60 -19.01
C PRO A 490 18.79 -5.35 -18.47
N VAL A 491 18.62 -6.31 -17.54
CA VAL A 491 19.73 -6.98 -16.86
C VAL A 491 20.54 -7.82 -17.86
N ALA A 492 21.85 -7.60 -17.86
CA ALA A 492 22.79 -8.34 -18.69
C ALA A 492 23.30 -9.59 -17.96
N PHE A 493 22.96 -10.79 -18.45
CA PHE A 493 23.29 -12.05 -17.77
C PHE A 493 24.78 -12.30 -17.60
N ASP A 494 25.61 -11.82 -18.50
CA ASP A 494 27.06 -11.92 -18.46
C ASP A 494 27.69 -11.19 -17.27
N THR A 495 27.00 -10.16 -16.74
CA THR A 495 27.47 -9.37 -15.59
C THR A 495 26.99 -9.90 -14.24
N ILE A 496 26.00 -10.80 -14.21
CA ILE A 496 25.46 -11.35 -12.96
C ILE A 496 26.52 -12.18 -12.24
N GLN A 497 26.77 -11.81 -10.98
CA GLN A 497 27.58 -12.57 -10.06
C GLN A 497 26.69 -13.24 -9.02
N ILE A 498 26.98 -14.49 -8.68
CA ILE A 498 26.21 -15.24 -7.68
C ILE A 498 26.78 -14.93 -6.28
N PRO A 499 26.00 -14.34 -5.37
CA PRO A 499 26.45 -14.10 -4.01
C PRO A 499 26.73 -15.42 -3.28
N THR A 500 27.86 -15.49 -2.58
CA THR A 500 28.29 -16.69 -1.83
C THR A 500 27.28 -17.11 -0.76
N SER A 501 26.53 -16.16 -0.21
CA SER A 501 25.46 -16.37 0.77
C SER A 501 24.30 -17.23 0.26
N LEU A 502 24.15 -17.41 -1.07
CA LEU A 502 23.14 -18.30 -1.65
C LEU A 502 23.54 -19.78 -1.61
N ASN A 503 24.76 -20.12 -1.19
CA ASN A 503 25.28 -21.50 -1.14
C ASN A 503 25.20 -22.22 -2.50
N LEU A 504 25.47 -21.50 -3.58
CA LEU A 504 25.43 -21.97 -4.96
C LEU A 504 26.82 -22.14 -5.59
N GLY A 505 27.86 -22.34 -4.77
CA GLY A 505 29.25 -22.49 -5.24
C GLY A 505 29.53 -23.70 -6.13
N PHE A 506 28.56 -24.61 -6.28
CA PHE A 506 28.61 -25.73 -7.22
C PHE A 506 28.18 -25.35 -8.65
N LEU A 507 27.64 -24.13 -8.86
CA LEU A 507 27.35 -23.60 -10.17
C LEU A 507 28.61 -23.06 -10.83
N THR A 508 28.78 -23.35 -12.12
CA THR A 508 29.90 -22.84 -12.92
C THR A 508 29.37 -21.82 -13.93
N ARG A 509 29.89 -20.59 -13.88
CA ARG A 509 29.62 -19.56 -14.91
C ARG A 509 30.29 -19.95 -16.22
N ILE A 510 29.52 -19.89 -17.31
CA ILE A 510 29.94 -20.13 -18.69
C ILE A 510 29.94 -18.80 -19.44
#